data_AF-A0AAD9DH65-F1
#
_entry.id   AF-A0AAD9DH65-F1
#
_cell.length_a   1.000
_cell.length_b   1.000
_cell.length_c   1.000
_cell.angle_alpha   90.00
_cell.angle_beta   90.00
_cell.angle_gamma   90.00
#
_symmetry.space_group_name_H-M   'P 1'
#
loop_
_entity.id
_entity.type
_entity.pdbx_description
1 polymer ?
#
loop_
_entity_poly.entity_id
_entity_poly.type
_entity_poly.pdbx_seq_one_letter_code
_entity_poly.pdbx_strand_id
1 'polypeptide(L)'
;HKVSTYHPLSTALSTTTNLGRRTNYAVNSLSTPSNTIIRQNSATMASSSEDEAVQLLLSRIDAIEKSSWTTVANNNKQQKKQSNDEVNVNITPQMRRARRHVQTSHCYSSRWRLCPPDYYTLSLDERKVILGASCVSQLCKACLFENKNYKPTDGSAAAVDPTNSQYYLVVVQYVESIDMKKLASELRGLRPSGPKRLDPNYFSDMRLAPEDVSEKLTGFGHNGVSPFGMLDSTIPIIVCKNIVENVRPKFIWMGGGDKDWKLGMAVSECVSALNAIVLDVSEPRTLLQVGGTNCNTVA
;
A
#
# COMPACT_ATOMS: atom_id res chain seq x y z
N HIS A 1 46.04 -20.93 34.34
CA HIS A 1 46.01 -20.70 35.80
C HIS A 1 44.74 -19.94 36.18
N LYS A 2 43.94 -20.52 37.12
CA LYS A 2 42.79 -19.99 37.92
C LYS A 2 41.63 -19.33 37.14
N VAL A 3 40.40 -19.85 36.99
CA VAL A 3 39.36 -20.55 37.82
C VAL A 3 38.80 -19.71 38.98
N SER A 4 37.49 -19.39 38.92
CA SER A 4 36.43 -19.53 39.95
C SER A 4 35.15 -18.80 39.45
N THR A 5 34.06 -19.41 38.95
CA THR A 5 32.92 -20.12 39.57
C THR A 5 32.40 -19.58 40.90
N TYR A 6 31.11 -19.22 40.93
CA TYR A 6 30.18 -19.46 42.06
C TYR A 6 28.71 -19.46 41.59
N HIS A 7 28.08 -20.64 41.70
CA HIS A 7 26.66 -20.88 42.05
C HIS A 7 26.73 -21.62 43.41
N PRO A 8 25.68 -21.62 44.28
CA PRO A 8 24.78 -22.79 44.27
C PRO A 8 23.33 -22.62 44.85
N LEU A 9 22.43 -23.52 44.37
CA LEU A 9 21.43 -24.37 45.07
C LEU A 9 20.34 -23.72 45.94
N SER A 10 19.15 -24.28 46.21
CA SER A 10 18.28 -25.42 45.83
C SER A 10 17.00 -25.18 46.68
N THR A 11 15.79 -25.65 46.35
CA THR A 11 15.14 -26.81 47.03
C THR A 11 13.78 -27.08 46.38
N ALA A 12 13.45 -28.37 46.25
CA ALA A 12 12.29 -28.96 45.61
C ALA A 12 11.16 -29.36 46.61
N LEU A 13 10.13 -30.04 46.07
CA LEU A 13 9.08 -30.88 46.70
C LEU A 13 7.81 -30.13 47.14
N SER A 14 6.57 -30.65 47.05
CA SER A 14 6.07 -31.98 46.67
C SER A 14 4.54 -31.93 46.41
N THR A 15 4.10 -32.82 45.52
CA THR A 15 2.82 -33.56 45.42
C THR A 15 1.74 -33.44 46.51
N THR A 16 0.46 -33.42 46.09
CA THR A 16 -0.55 -34.41 46.55
C THR A 16 -1.84 -34.41 45.71
N THR A 17 -2.21 -35.60 45.25
CA THR A 17 -3.51 -36.04 44.75
C THR A 17 -4.51 -36.29 45.89
N ASN A 18 -5.82 -36.14 45.66
CA ASN A 18 -6.78 -37.02 46.32
C ASN A 18 -8.12 -37.20 45.56
N LEU A 19 -8.56 -38.46 45.56
CA LEU A 19 -9.76 -39.02 44.93
C LEU A 19 -10.97 -39.04 45.90
N GLY A 20 -12.17 -39.09 45.30
CA GLY A 20 -13.35 -39.83 45.80
C GLY A 20 -14.25 -39.11 46.83
N ARG A 21 -15.53 -39.44 47.03
CA ARG A 21 -16.62 -40.11 46.30
C ARG A 21 -17.83 -40.07 47.26
N ARG A 22 -19.07 -39.87 46.75
CA ARG A 22 -20.40 -40.30 47.32
C ARG A 22 -20.92 -39.55 48.58
N THR A 23 -22.22 -39.28 48.81
CA THR A 23 -23.51 -39.63 48.17
C THR A 23 -24.66 -38.74 48.69
N ASN A 24 -25.64 -38.52 47.81
CA ASN A 24 -27.12 -38.47 47.98
C ASN A 24 -27.81 -37.57 49.02
N TYR A 25 -28.71 -36.69 48.55
CA TYR A 25 -30.15 -36.73 48.88
C TYR A 25 -30.97 -36.24 47.69
N ALA A 26 -32.04 -36.98 47.39
CA ALA A 26 -33.00 -36.71 46.32
C ALA A 26 -34.17 -35.86 46.84
N VAL A 27 -34.69 -34.96 46.00
CA VAL A 27 -36.09 -34.49 46.08
C VAL A 27 -36.61 -34.32 44.64
N ASN A 28 -37.73 -35.01 44.37
CA ASN A 28 -38.64 -34.86 43.22
C ASN A 28 -39.05 -33.38 43.05
N SER A 29 -39.52 -32.82 41.93
CA SER A 29 -40.04 -33.24 40.62
C SER A 29 -40.41 -31.93 39.90
N LEU A 30 -40.31 -31.85 38.57
CA LEU A 30 -41.32 -31.27 37.64
C LEU A 30 -40.67 -31.00 36.28
N SER A 31 -41.27 -31.61 35.27
CA SER A 31 -40.95 -31.51 33.85
C SER A 31 -41.33 -30.14 33.27
N THR A 32 -40.43 -29.53 32.49
CA THR A 32 -40.77 -28.52 31.47
C THR A 32 -40.07 -28.84 30.15
N PRO A 33 -40.73 -28.68 28.98
CA PRO A 33 -40.21 -29.13 27.70
C PRO A 33 -39.12 -28.20 27.12
N SER A 34 -38.29 -28.81 26.28
CA SER A 34 -37.16 -28.25 25.53
C SER A 34 -37.43 -26.91 24.83
N ASN A 35 -36.60 -25.91 25.13
CA ASN A 35 -36.62 -24.58 24.51
C ASN A 35 -35.40 -24.36 23.58
N THR A 36 -35.02 -25.38 22.81
CA THR A 36 -33.80 -25.37 21.98
C THR A 36 -34.05 -24.88 20.54
N ILE A 37 -35.30 -24.84 20.06
CA ILE A 37 -35.61 -24.53 18.66
C ILE A 37 -35.79 -23.02 18.39
N ILE A 38 -36.14 -22.20 19.40
CA ILE A 38 -36.40 -20.77 19.20
C ILE A 38 -35.11 -19.93 19.11
N ARG A 39 -34.03 -20.34 19.79
CA ARG A 39 -32.77 -19.56 19.82
C ARG A 39 -31.98 -19.58 18.51
N GLN A 40 -32.13 -20.61 17.68
CA GLN A 40 -31.40 -20.69 16.41
C GLN A 40 -31.98 -19.74 15.35
N ASN A 41 -33.31 -19.59 15.26
CA ASN A 41 -33.93 -18.69 14.27
C ASN A 41 -33.70 -17.21 14.58
N SER A 42 -33.57 -16.83 15.85
CA SER A 42 -33.31 -15.45 16.26
C SER A 42 -31.89 -14.98 15.88
N ALA A 43 -30.91 -15.87 15.97
CA ALA A 43 -29.51 -15.57 15.63
C ALA A 43 -29.30 -15.41 14.11
N THR A 44 -29.97 -16.24 13.30
CA THR A 44 -29.87 -16.19 11.82
C THR A 44 -30.60 -14.98 11.22
N MET A 45 -31.71 -14.55 11.83
CA MET A 45 -32.44 -13.33 11.42
C MET A 45 -31.70 -12.05 11.85
N ALA A 46 -31.04 -12.08 13.02
CA ALA A 46 -30.20 -10.96 13.46
C ALA A 46 -28.99 -10.78 12.54
N SER A 47 -28.30 -11.86 12.15
CA SER A 47 -27.14 -11.80 11.25
C SER A 47 -27.51 -11.29 9.85
N SER A 48 -28.69 -11.68 9.31
CA SER A 48 -29.13 -11.16 8.01
C SER A 48 -29.50 -9.67 8.06
N SER A 49 -30.07 -9.22 9.17
CA SER A 49 -30.40 -7.80 9.36
C SER A 49 -29.16 -6.91 9.56
N GLU A 50 -28.13 -7.45 10.20
CA GLU A 50 -26.83 -6.78 10.36
C GLU A 50 -26.09 -6.70 9.02
N ASP A 51 -26.09 -7.78 8.23
CA ASP A 51 -25.52 -7.78 6.89
C ASP A 51 -26.24 -6.79 5.95
N GLU A 52 -27.58 -6.71 6.01
CA GLU A 52 -28.35 -5.70 5.26
C GLU A 52 -28.00 -4.27 5.70
N ALA A 53 -27.83 -4.03 7.00
CA ALA A 53 -27.41 -2.73 7.52
C ALA A 53 -25.99 -2.35 7.07
N VAL A 54 -25.06 -3.31 7.04
CA VAL A 54 -23.70 -3.12 6.52
C VAL A 54 -23.74 -2.79 5.02
N GLN A 55 -24.53 -3.51 4.22
CA GLN A 55 -24.68 -3.23 2.80
C GLN A 55 -25.33 -1.87 2.53
N LEU A 56 -26.31 -1.47 3.34
CA LEU A 56 -26.92 -0.15 3.28
C LEU A 56 -25.91 0.95 3.64
N LEU A 57 -25.07 0.74 4.65
CA LEU A 57 -24.00 1.69 4.99
C LEU A 57 -22.95 1.78 3.87
N LEU A 58 -22.54 0.66 3.30
CA LEU A 58 -21.60 0.64 2.16
C LEU A 58 -22.16 1.37 0.94
N SER A 59 -23.44 1.16 0.61
CA SER A 59 -24.09 1.86 -0.51
C SER A 59 -24.25 3.37 -0.25
N ARG A 60 -24.54 3.78 1.00
CA ARG A 60 -24.57 5.19 1.39
C ARG A 60 -23.19 5.83 1.34
N ILE A 61 -22.13 5.12 1.77
CA ILE A 61 -20.75 5.58 1.62
C ILE A 61 -20.42 5.74 0.15
N ASP A 62 -20.71 4.75 -0.71
CA ASP A 62 -20.49 4.83 -2.16
C ASP A 62 -21.24 6.01 -2.79
N ALA A 63 -22.47 6.30 -2.35
CA ALA A 63 -23.26 7.44 -2.83
C ALA A 63 -22.66 8.79 -2.40
N ILE A 64 -22.19 8.90 -1.14
CA ILE A 64 -21.51 10.10 -0.63
C ILE A 64 -20.17 10.30 -1.34
N GLU A 65 -19.44 9.22 -1.62
CA GLU A 65 -18.22 9.28 -2.38
C GLU A 65 -18.51 9.79 -3.80
N LYS A 66 -19.47 9.19 -4.52
CA LYS A 66 -19.94 9.63 -5.85
C LYS A 66 -20.32 11.11 -5.89
N SER A 67 -21.06 11.61 -4.91
CA SER A 67 -21.47 13.02 -4.87
C SER A 67 -20.32 13.99 -4.53
N SER A 68 -19.35 13.55 -3.73
CA SER A 68 -18.10 14.29 -3.53
C SER A 68 -17.29 14.40 -4.84
N TRP A 69 -17.27 13.33 -5.65
CA TRP A 69 -16.58 13.31 -6.94
C TRP A 69 -17.21 14.22 -8.00
N THR A 70 -18.53 14.26 -8.11
CA THR A 70 -19.23 15.15 -9.06
C THR A 70 -19.00 16.62 -8.73
N THR A 71 -18.87 16.96 -7.44
CA THR A 71 -18.56 18.32 -6.99
C THR A 71 -17.13 18.75 -7.37
N VAL A 72 -16.13 17.86 -7.25
CA VAL A 72 -14.75 18.13 -7.67
C VAL A 72 -14.63 18.24 -9.20
N ALA A 73 -15.39 17.43 -9.95
CA ALA A 73 -15.46 17.51 -11.41
C ALA A 73 -16.10 18.82 -11.89
N ASN A 74 -17.11 19.33 -11.20
CA ASN A 74 -17.79 20.58 -11.53
C ASN A 74 -16.95 21.84 -11.24
N ASN A 75 -16.08 21.83 -10.22
CA ASN A 75 -15.15 22.94 -9.98
C ASN A 75 -14.10 23.11 -11.10
N ASN A 76 -13.82 22.05 -11.87
CA ASN A 76 -12.96 22.13 -13.05
C ASN A 76 -13.70 22.65 -14.31
N LYS A 77 -15.04 22.78 -14.30
CA LYS A 77 -15.84 23.24 -15.46
C LYS A 77 -15.91 24.75 -15.63
N GLN A 78 -15.46 25.56 -14.66
CA GLN A 78 -15.52 27.04 -14.78
C GLN A 78 -14.60 27.64 -15.86
N GLN A 79 -13.89 26.83 -16.66
CA GLN A 79 -13.11 27.33 -17.81
C GLN A 79 -13.47 26.77 -19.19
N LYS A 80 -14.52 25.95 -19.39
CA LYS A 80 -14.91 25.56 -20.76
C LYS A 80 -16.42 25.37 -20.94
N LYS A 81 -16.92 26.07 -21.96
CA LYS A 81 -18.29 26.09 -22.49
C LYS A 81 -18.74 24.68 -22.89
N GLN A 82 -19.72 24.16 -22.15
CA GLN A 82 -20.86 23.35 -22.61
C GLN A 82 -20.59 22.09 -23.46
N SER A 83 -20.49 20.93 -22.80
CA SER A 83 -21.23 19.72 -23.21
C SER A 83 -21.87 19.09 -21.97
N ASN A 84 -23.14 18.68 -22.10
CA ASN A 84 -23.97 18.10 -21.06
C ASN A 84 -23.75 16.58 -20.93
N ASP A 85 -22.55 16.09 -21.24
CA ASP A 85 -22.22 14.70 -21.01
C ASP A 85 -22.04 14.52 -19.50
N GLU A 86 -23.00 13.83 -18.89
CA GLU A 86 -22.91 13.34 -17.54
C GLU A 86 -21.67 12.43 -17.48
N VAL A 87 -20.57 12.94 -16.95
CA VAL A 87 -19.32 12.18 -16.81
C VAL A 87 -19.64 11.00 -15.91
N ASN A 88 -19.81 9.82 -16.50
CA ASN A 88 -20.00 8.59 -15.74
C ASN A 88 -18.67 8.30 -15.03
N VAL A 89 -18.59 8.73 -13.78
CA VAL A 89 -17.43 8.55 -12.93
C VAL A 89 -17.31 7.06 -12.62
N ASN A 90 -16.48 6.36 -13.39
CA ASN A 90 -16.21 4.94 -13.16
C ASN A 90 -15.33 4.79 -11.91
N ILE A 91 -15.94 4.37 -10.81
CA ILE A 91 -15.25 4.04 -9.57
C ILE A 91 -15.02 2.53 -9.56
N THR A 92 -13.81 2.09 -9.90
CA THR A 92 -13.46 0.67 -9.96
C THR A 92 -13.19 0.08 -8.57
N PRO A 93 -13.35 -1.24 -8.37
CA PRO A 93 -12.99 -1.90 -7.11
C PRO A 93 -11.54 -1.65 -6.68
N GLN A 94 -10.62 -1.57 -7.65
CA GLN A 94 -9.22 -1.27 -7.46
C GLN A 94 -9.02 0.14 -6.90
N MET A 95 -9.66 1.15 -7.49
CA MET A 95 -9.64 2.52 -6.99
C MET A 95 -10.20 2.60 -5.56
N ARG A 96 -11.32 1.93 -5.26
CA ARG A 96 -11.89 1.90 -3.90
C ARG A 96 -10.94 1.27 -2.88
N ARG A 97 -10.22 0.22 -3.27
CA ARG A 97 -9.23 -0.45 -2.42
C ARG A 97 -8.05 0.49 -2.11
N ALA A 98 -7.53 1.19 -3.11
CA ALA A 98 -6.51 2.22 -2.90
C ALA A 98 -7.02 3.32 -1.96
N ARG A 99 -8.25 3.81 -2.18
CA ARG A 99 -8.87 4.84 -1.35
C ARG A 99 -9.03 4.42 0.10
N ARG A 100 -9.55 3.22 0.34
CA ARG A 100 -9.72 2.66 1.67
C ARG A 100 -8.38 2.60 2.40
N HIS A 101 -7.33 2.12 1.73
CA HIS A 101 -6.00 2.07 2.34
C HIS A 101 -5.48 3.46 2.72
N VAL A 102 -5.61 4.45 1.83
CA VAL A 102 -5.23 5.85 2.12
C VAL A 102 -5.99 6.40 3.35
N GLN A 103 -7.30 6.12 3.46
CA GLN A 103 -8.12 6.56 4.58
C GLN A 103 -7.72 5.89 5.89
N THR A 104 -7.52 4.56 5.89
CA THR A 104 -7.12 3.80 7.08
C THR A 104 -5.70 4.09 7.53
N SER A 105 -4.84 4.56 6.62
CA SER A 105 -3.47 4.98 6.93
C SER A 105 -3.36 6.47 7.26
N HIS A 106 -4.49 7.14 7.52
CA HIS A 106 -4.54 8.53 8.00
C HIS A 106 -3.81 9.54 7.11
N CYS A 107 -3.86 9.35 5.78
CA CYS A 107 -3.29 10.27 4.80
C CYS A 107 -4.27 11.43 4.50
N TYR A 108 -4.27 12.45 5.36
CA TYR A 108 -5.23 13.55 5.32
C TYR A 108 -4.96 14.57 4.20
N SER A 109 -3.73 14.63 3.68
CA SER A 109 -3.39 15.47 2.53
C SER A 109 -3.82 14.89 1.18
N SER A 110 -4.45 13.71 1.19
CA SER A 110 -4.81 13.01 -0.04
C SER A 110 -5.80 13.79 -0.92
N ARG A 111 -5.47 13.87 -2.20
CA ARG A 111 -6.30 14.45 -3.27
C ARG A 111 -6.43 13.43 -4.36
N TRP A 112 -7.57 13.40 -5.01
CA TRP A 112 -7.85 12.44 -6.05
C TRP A 112 -8.35 13.17 -7.29
N ARG A 113 -7.85 12.77 -8.45
CA ARG A 113 -8.19 13.40 -9.73
C ARG A 113 -8.58 12.35 -10.75
N LEU A 114 -9.79 12.51 -11.29
CA LEU A 114 -10.19 11.86 -12.52
C LEU A 114 -9.53 12.60 -13.68
N CYS A 115 -8.81 11.87 -14.51
CA CYS A 115 -8.10 12.36 -15.67
C CYS A 115 -8.90 12.05 -16.94
N PRO A 116 -8.71 12.82 -18.02
CA PRO A 116 -9.39 12.56 -19.28
C PRO A 116 -8.89 11.24 -19.92
N PRO A 117 -9.68 10.58 -20.79
CA PRO A 117 -9.32 9.30 -21.40
C PRO A 117 -7.99 9.31 -22.19
N ASP A 118 -7.62 10.47 -22.72
CA ASP A 118 -6.38 10.71 -23.47
C ASP A 118 -5.20 11.10 -22.58
N TYR A 119 -5.33 11.09 -21.26
CA TYR A 119 -4.30 11.56 -20.32
C TYR A 119 -2.88 11.02 -20.60
N TYR A 120 -2.77 9.76 -21.02
CA TYR A 120 -1.48 9.11 -21.30
C TYR A 120 -0.91 9.41 -22.69
N THR A 121 -1.65 10.06 -23.58
CA THR A 121 -1.14 10.57 -24.87
C THR A 121 -0.54 11.97 -24.72
N LEU A 122 -0.94 12.70 -23.68
CA LEU A 122 -0.47 14.07 -23.39
C LEU A 122 0.99 14.10 -22.91
N SER A 123 1.65 15.24 -23.12
CA SER A 123 2.97 15.53 -22.55
C SER A 123 2.95 15.63 -21.02
N LEU A 124 4.11 15.55 -20.37
CA LEU A 124 4.19 15.69 -18.91
C LEU A 124 3.74 17.08 -18.43
N ASP A 125 4.00 18.14 -19.20
CA ASP A 125 3.56 19.50 -18.88
C ASP A 125 2.04 19.65 -18.93
N GLU A 126 1.38 19.05 -19.92
CA GLU A 126 -0.08 19.03 -19.99
C GLU A 126 -0.70 18.23 -18.83
N ARG A 127 -0.13 17.05 -18.53
CA ARG A 127 -0.56 16.24 -17.37
C ARG A 127 -0.38 17.00 -16.05
N LYS A 128 0.72 17.73 -15.89
CA LYS A 128 0.98 18.60 -14.73
C LYS A 128 -0.16 19.62 -14.56
N VAL A 129 -0.58 20.27 -15.64
CA VAL A 129 -1.69 21.23 -15.62
C VAL A 129 -3.00 20.57 -15.17
N ILE A 130 -3.34 19.40 -15.74
CA ILE A 130 -4.56 18.64 -15.37
C ILE A 130 -4.59 18.30 -13.87
N LEU A 131 -3.44 17.90 -13.33
CA LEU A 131 -3.32 17.55 -11.92
C LEU A 131 -3.25 18.77 -10.98
N GLY A 132 -2.99 19.96 -11.52
CA GLY A 132 -2.71 21.15 -10.73
C GLY A 132 -1.38 21.03 -9.97
N ALA A 133 -0.40 20.32 -10.54
CA ALA A 133 0.96 20.28 -10.04
C ALA A 133 1.70 21.56 -10.43
N SER A 134 2.63 22.01 -9.58
CA SER A 134 3.51 23.16 -9.84
C SER A 134 4.64 22.82 -10.81
N CYS A 135 5.13 21.57 -10.79
CA CYS A 135 6.18 21.11 -11.71
C CYS A 135 6.02 19.63 -12.10
N VAL A 136 6.61 19.26 -13.25
CA VAL A 136 6.58 17.86 -13.76
C VAL A 136 7.28 16.87 -12.84
N SER A 137 8.19 17.36 -11.98
CA SER A 137 8.89 16.52 -11.01
C SER A 137 7.96 16.01 -9.88
N GLN A 138 6.76 16.58 -9.71
CA GLN A 138 5.74 16.05 -8.79
C GLN A 138 5.01 14.82 -9.35
N LEU A 139 5.10 14.56 -10.65
CA LEU A 139 4.42 13.44 -11.28
C LEU A 139 5.29 12.19 -11.12
N CYS A 140 4.76 11.19 -10.44
CA CYS A 140 5.41 9.93 -10.13
C CYS A 140 4.66 8.74 -10.72
N LYS A 141 5.38 7.64 -10.87
CA LYS A 141 4.84 6.31 -11.22
C LYS A 141 5.36 5.28 -10.22
N ALA A 142 4.62 4.21 -10.06
CA ALA A 142 5.04 3.03 -9.32
C ALA A 142 5.35 1.90 -10.31
N CYS A 143 6.50 1.24 -10.13
CA CYS A 143 6.95 0.16 -11.00
C CYS A 143 7.36 -1.04 -10.15
N LEU A 144 6.82 -2.22 -10.43
CA LEU A 144 7.16 -3.44 -9.72
C LEU A 144 8.41 -4.08 -10.33
N PHE A 145 9.41 -4.36 -9.51
CA PHE A 145 10.62 -5.07 -9.91
C PHE A 145 10.68 -6.43 -9.23
N GLU A 146 11.24 -7.40 -9.95
CA GLU A 146 11.47 -8.76 -9.50
C GLU A 146 12.97 -9.03 -9.39
N ASN A 147 13.40 -9.58 -8.26
CA ASN A 147 14.71 -10.17 -8.08
C ASN A 147 14.70 -11.63 -8.55
N LYS A 148 15.31 -11.92 -9.70
CA LYS A 148 15.39 -13.30 -10.23
C LYS A 148 16.28 -14.23 -9.41
N ASN A 149 17.13 -13.67 -8.55
CA ASN A 149 18.03 -14.43 -7.67
C ASN A 149 17.46 -14.60 -6.25
N TYR A 150 16.18 -14.26 -6.04
CA TYR A 150 15.54 -14.35 -4.73
C TYR A 150 15.63 -15.77 -4.14
N LYS A 151 16.03 -15.83 -2.87
CA LYS A 151 16.03 -17.01 -2.04
C LYS A 151 15.29 -16.69 -0.74
N PRO A 152 14.21 -17.42 -0.41
CA PRO A 152 13.49 -17.20 0.83
C PRO A 152 14.43 -17.45 2.02
N THR A 153 14.34 -16.60 3.03
CA THR A 153 15.05 -16.81 4.30
C THR A 153 14.45 -18.03 5.02
N ASP A 154 15.29 -18.84 5.69
CA ASP A 154 14.94 -20.13 6.29
C ASP A 154 13.66 -20.13 7.13
N GLY A 155 12.52 -20.45 6.51
CA GLY A 155 11.35 -21.20 7.00
C GLY A 155 10.62 -20.77 8.28
N SER A 156 11.14 -19.84 9.08
CA SER A 156 10.45 -19.34 10.26
C SER A 156 9.42 -18.30 9.83
N ALA A 157 8.23 -18.36 10.41
CA ALA A 157 7.16 -17.36 10.27
C ALA A 157 7.52 -15.98 10.86
N ALA A 158 8.82 -15.67 10.93
CA ALA A 158 9.37 -14.40 11.33
C ALA A 158 9.09 -13.35 10.25
N ALA A 159 8.93 -12.10 10.71
CA ALA A 159 8.55 -10.94 9.94
C ALA A 159 9.14 -10.89 8.51
N VAL A 160 8.31 -10.46 7.55
CA VAL A 160 8.72 -10.18 6.17
C VAL A 160 9.95 -9.27 6.21
N ASP A 161 11.09 -9.76 5.73
CA ASP A 161 12.33 -9.02 5.73
C ASP A 161 12.37 -8.08 4.52
N PRO A 162 12.19 -6.75 4.70
CA PRO A 162 12.12 -5.84 3.57
C PRO A 162 13.46 -5.71 2.83
N THR A 163 14.56 -6.21 3.41
CA THR A 163 15.89 -6.23 2.78
C THR A 163 16.16 -7.49 1.96
N ASN A 164 15.25 -8.48 1.99
CA ASN A 164 15.29 -9.68 1.15
C ASN A 164 13.87 -10.04 0.65
N SER A 165 13.40 -9.32 -0.36
CA SER A 165 12.13 -9.62 -1.03
C SER A 165 12.35 -10.09 -2.47
N GLN A 166 11.44 -10.92 -2.96
CA GLN A 166 11.37 -11.26 -4.39
C GLN A 166 10.93 -10.06 -5.22
N TYR A 167 10.03 -9.24 -4.68
CA TYR A 167 9.47 -8.10 -5.39
C TYR A 167 9.65 -6.81 -4.61
N TYR A 168 9.88 -5.72 -5.33
CA TYR A 168 9.96 -4.37 -4.79
C TYR A 168 9.13 -3.43 -5.65
N LEU A 169 8.24 -2.64 -5.04
CA LEU A 169 7.54 -1.58 -5.74
C LEU A 169 8.34 -0.28 -5.61
N VAL A 170 8.82 0.27 -6.71
CA VAL A 170 9.61 1.51 -6.73
C VAL A 170 8.76 2.67 -7.21
N VAL A 171 8.61 3.70 -6.37
CA VAL A 171 7.99 4.98 -6.70
C VAL A 171 9.07 5.95 -7.17
N VAL A 172 8.95 6.41 -8.41
CA VAL A 172 9.92 7.27 -9.11
C VAL A 172 9.21 8.37 -9.89
N GLN A 173 9.87 9.52 -10.08
CA GLN A 173 9.32 10.62 -10.88
C GLN A 173 9.33 10.25 -12.37
N TYR A 174 8.37 10.76 -13.16
CA TYR A 174 8.33 10.51 -14.61
C TYR A 174 9.55 11.08 -15.34
N VAL A 175 10.11 12.18 -14.84
CA VAL A 175 11.33 12.82 -15.37
C VAL A 175 12.61 12.05 -15.04
N GLU A 176 12.51 10.96 -14.28
CA GLU A 176 13.65 10.12 -13.90
C GLU A 176 13.51 8.69 -14.40
N SER A 177 14.66 8.02 -14.47
CA SER A 177 14.79 6.58 -14.66
C SER A 177 15.36 5.94 -13.41
N ILE A 178 14.93 4.72 -13.13
CA ILE A 178 15.50 3.94 -12.03
C ILE A 178 16.82 3.36 -12.52
N ASP A 179 17.90 3.59 -11.78
CA ASP A 179 19.21 2.99 -12.03
C ASP A 179 19.26 1.63 -11.32
N MET A 180 19.37 0.55 -12.11
CA MET A 180 19.39 -0.82 -11.59
C MET A 180 20.66 -1.14 -10.79
N LYS A 181 21.80 -0.53 -11.11
CA LYS A 181 23.05 -0.72 -10.36
C LYS A 181 22.95 -0.04 -9.00
N LYS A 182 22.42 1.19 -8.95
CA LYS A 182 22.16 1.90 -7.69
C LYS A 182 21.12 1.14 -6.87
N LEU A 183 20.01 0.68 -7.47
CA LEU A 183 19.01 -0.14 -6.79
C LEU A 183 19.61 -1.39 -6.15
N ALA A 184 20.40 -2.16 -6.90
CA ALA A 184 21.07 -3.36 -6.39
C ALA A 184 22.05 -3.04 -5.24
N SER A 185 22.85 -1.97 -5.40
CA SER A 185 23.82 -1.54 -4.40
C SER A 185 23.16 -1.05 -3.11
N GLU A 186 22.14 -0.20 -3.22
CA GLU A 186 21.40 0.38 -2.09
C GLU A 186 20.62 -0.70 -1.33
N LEU A 187 19.92 -1.60 -2.02
CA LEU A 187 19.22 -2.73 -1.39
C LEU A 187 20.19 -3.64 -0.61
N ARG A 188 21.35 -3.95 -1.19
CA ARG A 188 22.41 -4.68 -0.50
C ARG A 188 23.02 -3.87 0.65
N GLY A 189 23.02 -2.54 0.53
CA GLY A 189 23.49 -1.59 1.54
C GLY A 189 22.61 -1.50 2.77
N LEU A 190 21.32 -1.88 2.68
CA LEU A 190 20.41 -1.98 3.83
C LEU A 190 20.89 -2.99 4.88
N ARG A 191 21.75 -3.94 4.50
CA ARG A 191 22.37 -4.88 5.42
C ARG A 191 23.81 -4.46 5.73
N PRO A 192 24.19 -4.34 7.02
CA PRO A 192 25.55 -4.01 7.40
C PRO A 192 26.53 -5.08 6.89
N SER A 193 27.78 -4.67 6.65
CA SER A 193 28.84 -5.61 6.31
C SER A 193 28.96 -6.72 7.36
N GLY A 194 29.14 -7.96 6.91
CA GLY A 194 29.26 -9.12 7.77
C GLY A 194 28.54 -10.36 7.22
N PRO A 195 28.45 -11.43 8.02
CA PRO A 195 27.95 -12.73 7.57
C PRO A 195 26.49 -12.73 7.09
N LYS A 196 25.68 -11.77 7.55
CA LYS A 196 24.27 -11.63 7.17
C LYS A 196 24.05 -10.79 5.90
N ARG A 197 25.11 -10.16 5.38
CA ARG A 197 25.02 -9.36 4.15
C ARG A 197 24.86 -10.28 2.96
N LEU A 198 23.95 -9.92 2.07
CA LEU A 198 23.70 -10.68 0.85
C LEU A 198 24.93 -10.60 -0.08
N ASP A 199 25.09 -11.64 -0.89
CA ASP A 199 26.14 -11.73 -1.91
C ASP A 199 26.14 -10.47 -2.81
N PRO A 200 27.30 -9.95 -3.23
CA PRO A 200 27.38 -8.81 -4.14
C PRO A 200 26.51 -8.92 -5.40
N ASN A 201 26.30 -10.13 -5.92
CA ASN A 201 25.50 -10.40 -7.12
C ASN A 201 24.04 -10.76 -6.80
N TYR A 202 23.62 -10.71 -5.53
CA TYR A 202 22.27 -11.14 -5.14
C TYR A 202 21.16 -10.34 -5.82
N PHE A 203 21.39 -9.06 -6.11
CA PHE A 203 20.45 -8.19 -6.83
C PHE A 203 20.90 -7.88 -8.27
N SER A 204 21.84 -8.66 -8.83
CA SER A 204 22.38 -8.38 -10.18
C SER A 204 21.36 -8.62 -11.30
N ASP A 205 20.34 -9.44 -11.05
CA ASP A 205 19.27 -9.75 -12.00
C ASP A 205 17.91 -9.21 -11.54
N MET A 206 17.88 -7.92 -11.22
CA MET A 206 16.66 -7.15 -10.95
C MET A 206 16.02 -6.73 -12.27
N ARG A 207 14.76 -7.10 -12.50
CA ARG A 207 14.02 -6.78 -13.74
C ARG A 207 12.67 -6.15 -13.44
N LEU A 208 12.18 -5.34 -14.37
CA LEU A 208 10.78 -4.91 -14.33
C LEU A 208 9.89 -6.16 -14.44
N ALA A 209 8.92 -6.29 -13.54
CA ALA A 209 7.99 -7.41 -13.55
C ALA A 209 7.12 -7.35 -14.83
N PRO A 210 6.80 -8.50 -15.44
CA PRO A 210 5.78 -8.58 -16.48
C PRO A 210 4.44 -7.98 -16.02
N GLU A 211 3.66 -7.45 -16.95
CA GLU A 211 2.41 -6.73 -16.63
C GLU A 211 1.39 -7.61 -15.90
N ASP A 212 1.22 -8.85 -16.32
CA ASP A 212 0.33 -9.84 -15.71
C ASP A 212 0.76 -10.19 -14.28
N VAL A 213 2.07 -10.31 -14.03
CA VAL A 213 2.64 -10.51 -12.69
C VAL A 213 2.41 -9.28 -11.82
N SER A 214 2.66 -8.08 -12.37
CA SER A 214 2.41 -6.81 -11.68
C SER A 214 0.93 -6.66 -11.32
N GLU A 215 0.01 -6.93 -12.23
CA GLU A 215 -1.43 -6.85 -11.98
C GLU A 215 -1.87 -7.88 -10.94
N LYS A 216 -1.36 -9.12 -11.01
CA LYS A 216 -1.67 -10.17 -10.02
C LYS A 216 -1.24 -9.78 -8.60
N LEU A 217 -0.07 -9.18 -8.44
CA LEU A 217 0.50 -8.85 -7.13
C LEU A 217 0.01 -7.50 -6.59
N THR A 218 -0.05 -6.48 -7.44
CA THR A 218 -0.49 -5.13 -7.05
C THR A 218 -2.01 -5.00 -7.07
N GLY A 219 -2.70 -5.81 -7.88
CA GLY A 219 -4.14 -5.68 -8.13
C GLY A 219 -4.51 -4.48 -8.99
N PHE A 220 -3.56 -3.89 -9.72
CA PHE A 220 -3.74 -2.73 -10.57
C PHE A 220 -3.23 -3.00 -11.98
N GLY A 221 -4.05 -2.69 -12.97
CA GLY A 221 -3.66 -2.79 -14.38
C GLY A 221 -2.65 -1.70 -14.78
N HIS A 222 -2.18 -1.80 -16.02
CA HIS A 222 -1.27 -0.84 -16.64
C HIS A 222 -1.69 0.60 -16.37
N ASN A 223 -0.73 1.48 -16.09
CA ASN A 223 -0.96 2.91 -15.84
C ASN A 223 -1.86 3.26 -14.63
N GLY A 224 -2.34 2.26 -13.87
CA GLY A 224 -3.16 2.46 -12.67
C GLY A 224 -2.45 2.13 -11.36
N VAL A 225 -1.22 1.61 -11.41
CA VAL A 225 -0.51 1.09 -10.24
C VAL A 225 -0.36 2.16 -9.15
N SER A 226 -0.97 1.87 -8.00
CA SER A 226 -0.90 2.66 -6.77
C SER A 226 -0.06 1.91 -5.74
N PRO A 227 0.82 2.58 -4.96
CA PRO A 227 1.47 1.95 -3.81
C PRO A 227 0.50 1.72 -2.65
N PHE A 228 -0.69 2.32 -2.68
CA PHE A 228 -1.75 2.08 -1.72
C PHE A 228 -2.74 1.04 -2.22
N GLY A 229 -3.12 0.10 -1.35
CA GLY A 229 -4.14 -0.89 -1.63
C GLY A 229 -3.66 -2.01 -2.55
N MET A 230 -2.39 -2.39 -2.46
CA MET A 230 -1.89 -3.58 -3.17
C MET A 230 -2.57 -4.85 -2.66
N LEU A 231 -2.72 -5.87 -3.52
CA LEU A 231 -3.24 -7.18 -3.09
C LEU A 231 -2.22 -7.91 -2.21
N ASP A 232 -0.95 -7.87 -2.60
CA ASP A 232 0.15 -8.32 -1.76
C ASP A 232 0.73 -7.13 -0.98
N SER A 233 0.30 -6.99 0.28
CA SER A 233 0.76 -5.95 1.20
C SER A 233 2.14 -6.23 1.81
N THR A 234 2.76 -7.38 1.51
CA THR A 234 4.08 -7.74 2.02
C THR A 234 5.23 -7.19 1.17
N ILE A 235 4.92 -6.78 -0.07
CA ILE A 235 5.91 -6.23 -1.00
C ILE A 235 6.45 -4.89 -0.45
N PRO A 236 7.76 -4.78 -0.20
CA PRO A 236 8.34 -3.53 0.26
C PRO A 236 8.23 -2.43 -0.79
N ILE A 237 7.95 -1.23 -0.33
CA ILE A 237 7.84 -0.04 -1.18
C ILE A 237 9.09 0.80 -1.01
N ILE A 238 9.70 1.16 -2.14
CA ILE A 238 10.84 2.07 -2.22
C ILE A 238 10.34 3.40 -2.76
N VAL A 239 10.62 4.49 -2.07
CA VAL A 239 10.43 5.86 -2.60
C VAL A 239 11.80 6.41 -2.96
N CYS A 240 11.99 6.83 -4.21
CA CYS A 240 13.27 7.40 -4.64
C CYS A 240 13.63 8.62 -3.79
N LYS A 241 14.87 8.66 -3.29
CA LYS A 241 15.39 9.74 -2.44
C LYS A 241 15.21 11.12 -3.05
N ASN A 242 15.33 11.25 -4.37
CA ASN A 242 15.11 12.50 -5.07
C ASN A 242 13.68 13.08 -4.88
N ILE A 243 12.67 12.23 -4.73
CA ILE A 243 11.31 12.66 -4.36
C ILE A 243 11.32 13.35 -2.99
N VAL A 244 11.95 12.70 -2.02
CA VAL A 244 12.00 13.16 -0.64
C VAL A 244 12.83 14.43 -0.50
N GLU A 245 13.91 14.57 -1.25
CA GLU A 245 14.84 15.69 -1.10
C GLU A 245 14.48 16.88 -1.99
N ASN A 246 14.12 16.64 -3.25
CA ASN A 246 14.15 17.67 -4.29
C ASN A 246 12.78 18.10 -4.82
N VAL A 247 11.73 17.28 -4.69
CA VAL A 247 10.38 17.70 -5.11
C VAL A 247 9.91 18.92 -4.31
N ARG A 248 9.45 19.96 -5.02
CA ARG A 248 8.83 21.17 -4.48
C ARG A 248 7.59 21.55 -5.31
N PRO A 249 6.47 21.94 -4.66
CA PRO A 249 6.17 21.78 -3.23
C PRO A 249 6.21 20.30 -2.80
N LYS A 250 6.24 20.01 -1.48
CA LYS A 250 6.36 18.64 -0.92
C LYS A 250 5.08 17.81 -1.08
N PHE A 251 4.64 17.67 -2.31
CA PHE A 251 3.42 17.00 -2.74
C PHE A 251 3.67 16.29 -4.05
N ILE A 252 3.22 15.05 -4.20
CA ILE A 252 3.40 14.23 -5.41
C ILE A 252 2.08 13.68 -5.91
N TRP A 253 2.03 13.32 -7.19
CA TRP A 253 0.93 12.63 -7.84
C TRP A 253 1.39 11.26 -8.34
N MET A 254 0.58 10.22 -8.14
CA MET A 254 0.85 8.83 -8.53
C MET A 254 -0.42 8.15 -9.04
N GLY A 255 -0.32 6.88 -9.45
CA GLY A 255 -1.49 6.09 -9.86
C GLY A 255 -2.53 5.99 -8.75
N GLY A 256 -3.81 6.17 -9.09
CA GLY A 256 -4.94 6.14 -8.15
C GLY A 256 -5.67 4.79 -8.09
N GLY A 257 -5.03 3.70 -8.51
CA GLY A 257 -5.64 2.38 -8.57
C GLY A 257 -6.44 2.11 -9.85
N ASP A 258 -6.43 3.05 -10.80
CA ASP A 258 -7.02 2.92 -12.13
C ASP A 258 -6.28 3.87 -13.09
N LYS A 259 -6.28 3.58 -14.40
CA LYS A 259 -5.61 4.43 -15.40
C LYS A 259 -6.16 5.86 -15.41
N ASP A 260 -7.46 6.02 -15.17
CA ASP A 260 -8.12 7.33 -15.25
C ASP A 260 -8.05 8.08 -13.92
N TRP A 261 -7.55 7.44 -12.85
CA TRP A 261 -7.45 8.05 -11.53
C TRP A 261 -5.99 8.34 -11.12
N LYS A 262 -5.78 9.49 -10.48
CA LYS A 262 -4.51 9.86 -9.84
C LYS A 262 -4.71 10.23 -8.39
N LEU A 263 -3.78 9.77 -7.57
CA LEU A 263 -3.67 10.04 -6.14
C LEU A 263 -2.56 11.06 -5.93
N GLY A 264 -2.91 12.22 -5.37
CA GLY A 264 -1.98 13.24 -4.90
C GLY A 264 -1.88 13.23 -3.38
N MET A 265 -0.70 13.41 -2.81
CA MET A 265 -0.54 13.61 -1.35
C MET A 265 0.81 14.23 -1.00
N ALA A 266 0.96 14.67 0.25
CA ALA A 266 2.21 15.10 0.81
C ALA A 266 3.24 13.97 0.81
N VAL A 267 4.50 14.31 0.51
CA VAL A 267 5.59 13.33 0.45
C VAL A 267 5.81 12.64 1.79
N SER A 268 5.69 13.38 2.90
CA SER A 268 5.83 12.83 4.26
C SER A 268 4.75 11.81 4.61
N GLU A 269 3.49 12.08 4.25
CA GLU A 269 2.40 11.11 4.46
C GLU A 269 2.61 9.85 3.62
N CYS A 270 3.03 10.01 2.35
CA CYS A 270 3.35 8.87 1.48
C CYS A 270 4.40 7.95 2.11
N VAL A 271 5.54 8.51 2.55
CA VAL A 271 6.63 7.72 3.15
C VAL A 271 6.20 7.08 4.46
N SER A 272 5.54 7.84 5.34
CA SER A 272 5.14 7.35 6.67
C SER A 272 4.05 6.28 6.58
N ALA A 273 3.01 6.50 5.77
CA ALA A 273 1.86 5.61 5.68
C ALA A 273 2.19 4.27 5.01
N LEU A 274 3.18 4.26 4.12
CA LEU A 274 3.64 3.06 3.41
C LEU A 274 4.81 2.36 4.12
N ASN A 275 5.32 2.92 5.22
CA ASN A 275 6.58 2.51 5.83
C ASN A 275 7.70 2.35 4.77
N ALA A 276 7.77 3.32 3.85
CA ALA A 276 8.58 3.19 2.64
C ALA A 276 10.09 3.29 2.94
N ILE A 277 10.87 2.50 2.23
CA ILE A 277 12.33 2.61 2.21
C ILE A 277 12.71 3.77 1.29
N VAL A 278 13.51 4.72 1.78
CA VAL A 278 14.00 5.83 0.96
C VAL A 278 15.40 5.52 0.49
N LEU A 279 15.59 5.31 -0.82
CA LEU A 279 16.87 4.93 -1.42
C LEU A 279 17.25 5.84 -2.59
N ASP A 280 18.55 6.08 -2.77
CA ASP A 280 19.07 6.79 -3.94
C ASP A 280 19.19 5.83 -5.14
N VAL A 281 18.10 5.66 -5.88
CA VAL A 281 18.00 4.62 -6.94
C VAL A 281 17.54 5.16 -8.28
N SER A 282 17.52 6.48 -8.45
CA SER A 282 17.09 7.13 -9.68
C SER A 282 18.13 8.10 -10.20
N GLU A 283 18.01 8.41 -11.48
CA GLU A 283 18.79 9.42 -12.19
C GLU A 283 17.87 10.20 -13.13
N PRO A 284 18.14 11.50 -13.38
CA PRO A 284 17.43 12.27 -14.38
C PRO A 284 17.46 11.57 -15.74
N ARG A 285 16.31 11.51 -16.43
CA ARG A 285 16.33 11.05 -17.81
C ARG A 285 17.18 12.00 -18.63
N THR A 286 18.12 11.46 -19.40
CA THR A 286 18.79 12.22 -20.45
C THR A 286 17.76 12.61 -21.49
N LEU A 287 17.14 13.78 -21.31
CA LEU A 287 16.32 14.38 -22.35
C LEU A 287 17.30 14.80 -23.45
N LEU A 288 17.12 14.30 -24.67
CA LEU A 288 17.60 15.01 -25.85
C LEU A 288 16.96 16.40 -25.76
N GLN A 289 17.76 17.42 -25.45
CA GLN A 289 17.30 18.78 -25.23
C GLN A 289 16.55 19.26 -26.47
N VAL A 290 15.23 19.35 -26.37
CA VAL A 290 14.44 20.31 -27.14
C VAL A 290 13.98 21.32 -26.11
N GLY A 291 14.45 22.57 -26.29
CA GLY A 291 14.51 23.61 -25.27
C GLY A 291 13.28 23.74 -24.38
N GLY A 292 13.48 23.54 -23.09
CA GLY A 292 12.54 23.88 -22.03
C GLY A 292 13.33 24.35 -20.82
N THR A 293 13.05 25.57 -20.36
CA THR A 293 13.71 26.27 -19.25
C THR A 293 13.79 25.42 -17.98
N ASN A 294 15.01 25.26 -17.45
CA ASN A 294 15.31 24.61 -16.18
C ASN A 294 14.62 25.36 -15.02
N CYS A 295 13.77 24.65 -14.26
CA CYS A 295 13.12 25.19 -13.07
C CYS A 295 13.98 25.11 -11.78
N ASN A 296 15.27 24.77 -11.88
CA ASN A 296 16.16 24.61 -10.73
C ASN A 296 16.99 25.86 -10.41
N THR A 297 16.39 27.04 -10.52
CA THR A 297 17.00 28.28 -10.02
C THR A 297 15.90 29.25 -9.60
N VAL A 298 15.44 29.13 -8.36
CA VAL A 298 15.01 30.28 -7.55
C VAL A 298 15.44 29.99 -6.11
N ALA A 299 16.05 31.00 -5.51
CA ALA A 299 16.81 31.03 -4.25
C ALA A 299 16.16 30.36 -3.02
#